data_AF-A0AAV2IKC6-F1
#
_entry.id   AF-A0AAV2IKC6-F1
#
_cell.length_a   1.000
_cell.length_b   1.000
_cell.length_c   1.000
_cell.angle_alpha   90.00
_cell.angle_beta   90.00
_cell.angle_gamma   90.00
#
_symmetry.space_group_name_H-M   'P 1'
#
loop_
_entity.id
_entity.type
_entity.pdbx_description
1 polymer ?
#
loop_
_entity_poly.entity_id
_entity_poly.type
_entity_poly.pdbx_seq_one_letter_code
_entity_poly.pdbx_strand_id
1 'polypeptide(L)'
;MNEFALNEIEAQMFFQIFDKDQNEVLSLWEFRQFNQTVGTKAHEMIQLFHKLKEPATGYVDIGKTFDALTHVDSGKGKLTEDEIVTFLQTTAGDSKTIDLHTFLNMMSRIKIYTGGL
;
A
#
# COMPACT_ATOMS: atom_id res chain seq x y z
N MET A 1 13.92 -6.93 -17.83
CA MET A 1 12.88 -6.74 -16.80
C MET A 1 13.59 -6.39 -15.52
N ASN A 2 13.22 -5.27 -14.88
CA ASN A 2 13.71 -4.95 -13.55
C ASN A 2 13.08 -5.92 -12.54
N GLU A 3 13.79 -6.30 -11.49
CA GLU A 3 13.41 -7.34 -10.51
C GLU A 3 11.98 -7.18 -9.94
N PHE A 4 11.52 -5.94 -9.80
CA PHE A 4 10.21 -5.59 -9.24
C PHE A 4 9.20 -5.05 -10.28
N ALA A 5 9.58 -4.97 -11.56
CA ALA A 5 8.77 -4.42 -12.65
C ALA A 5 8.20 -3.00 -12.38
N LEU A 6 8.96 -2.15 -11.70
CA LEU A 6 8.61 -0.76 -11.39
C LEU A 6 9.34 0.22 -12.31
N ASN A 7 8.70 1.36 -12.59
CA ASN A 7 9.39 2.54 -13.14
C ASN A 7 10.09 3.34 -12.02
N GLU A 8 10.89 4.34 -12.38
CA GLU A 8 11.68 5.13 -11.44
C GLU A 8 10.83 5.87 -10.40
N ILE A 9 9.69 6.43 -10.82
CA ILE A 9 8.77 7.15 -9.92
C ILE A 9 8.15 6.17 -8.92
N GLU A 10 7.69 5.02 -9.39
CA GLU A 10 7.10 3.97 -8.53
C GLU A 10 8.14 3.42 -7.55
N ALA A 11 9.36 3.17 -8.01
CA ALA A 11 10.48 2.74 -7.17
C ALA A 11 10.79 3.78 -6.09
N GLN A 12 10.80 5.07 -6.45
CA GLN A 12 10.99 6.16 -5.50
C GLN A 12 9.88 6.22 -4.44
N MET A 13 8.63 5.96 -4.82
CA MET A 13 7.52 5.92 -3.85
C MET A 13 7.68 4.77 -2.86
N PHE A 14 8.03 3.56 -3.34
CA PHE A 14 8.33 2.45 -2.45
C PHE A 14 9.53 2.75 -1.56
N PHE A 15 10.59 3.34 -2.11
CA PHE A 15 11.75 3.75 -1.35
C PHE A 15 11.36 4.65 -0.16
N GLN A 16 10.60 5.72 -0.42
CA GLN A 16 10.13 6.64 0.62
C GLN A 16 9.25 6.00 1.70
N ILE A 17 8.52 4.93 1.36
CA ILE A 17 7.69 4.19 2.33
C ILE A 17 8.54 3.33 3.27
N PHE A 18 9.63 2.77 2.76
CA PHE A 18 10.48 1.81 3.49
C PHE A 18 11.72 2.44 4.12
N ASP A 19 12.18 3.59 3.64
CA ASP A 19 13.21 4.43 4.27
C ASP A 19 12.62 5.08 5.54
N LYS A 20 12.75 4.39 6.67
CA LYS A 20 12.13 4.77 7.95
C LYS A 20 12.91 5.85 8.66
N ASP A 21 14.23 5.84 8.51
CA ASP A 21 15.10 6.85 9.13
C ASP A 21 15.37 8.05 8.20
N GLN A 22 14.86 8.01 6.96
CA GLN A 22 14.92 9.10 5.98
C GLN A 22 16.35 9.52 5.66
N ASN A 23 17.27 8.55 5.65
CA ASN A 23 18.69 8.80 5.40
C ASN A 23 19.07 8.69 3.90
N GLU A 24 18.08 8.49 3.03
CA GLU A 24 18.23 8.29 1.59
C GLU A 24 18.96 6.99 1.20
N VAL A 25 19.04 6.02 2.12
CA VAL A 25 19.59 4.68 1.90
C VAL A 25 18.77 3.62 2.66
N LEU A 26 18.30 2.58 1.96
CA LEU A 26 17.70 1.44 2.68
C LEU A 26 18.76 0.63 3.41
N SER A 27 18.67 0.57 4.73
CA SER A 27 19.37 -0.43 5.52
C SER A 27 18.94 -1.85 5.12
N LEU A 28 19.75 -2.86 5.44
CA LEU A 28 19.42 -4.26 5.18
C LEU A 28 18.07 -4.67 5.81
N TRP A 29 17.75 -4.11 6.97
CA TRP A 29 16.48 -4.38 7.66
C TRP A 29 15.29 -3.78 6.90
N GLU A 30 15.40 -2.54 6.43
CA GLU A 30 14.34 -1.87 5.65
C GLU A 30 14.12 -2.55 4.30
N PHE A 31 15.20 -2.92 3.62
CA PHE A 31 15.11 -3.67 2.37
C PHE A 31 14.47 -5.05 2.59
N ARG A 32 14.79 -5.73 3.69
CA ARG A 32 14.14 -7.00 4.05
C ARG A 32 12.65 -6.81 4.31
N GLN A 33 12.26 -5.73 4.99
CA GLN A 33 10.84 -5.39 5.19
C GLN A 33 10.13 -5.15 3.86
N PHE A 34 10.72 -4.37 2.94
CA PHE A 34 10.19 -4.20 1.58
C PHE A 34 9.99 -5.54 0.88
N ASN A 35 11.01 -6.40 0.89
CA ASN A 35 10.97 -7.67 0.16
C ASN A 35 9.94 -8.66 0.74
N GLN A 36 9.74 -8.65 2.07
CA GLN A 36 8.77 -9.53 2.75
C GLN A 36 7.32 -9.07 2.59
N THR A 37 7.09 -7.76 2.50
CA THR A 37 5.74 -7.17 2.46
C THR A 37 5.23 -6.98 1.04
N VAL A 38 6.12 -6.58 0.15
CA VAL A 38 5.82 -6.18 -1.22
C VAL A 38 6.61 -7.05 -2.19
N GLY A 39 7.95 -6.96 -2.13
CA GLY A 39 8.88 -7.71 -2.96
C GLY A 39 8.50 -7.72 -4.44
N THR A 40 8.50 -8.91 -5.04
CA THR A 40 8.16 -9.11 -6.45
C THR A 40 6.71 -8.77 -6.81
N LYS A 41 5.83 -8.57 -5.82
CA LYS A 41 4.43 -8.17 -6.02
C LYS A 41 4.23 -6.66 -5.98
N ALA A 42 5.30 -5.85 -5.95
CA ALA A 42 5.20 -4.39 -5.98
C ALA A 42 4.34 -3.88 -7.13
N HIS A 43 4.57 -4.42 -8.32
CA HIS A 43 3.81 -4.05 -9.51
C HIS A 43 2.31 -4.39 -9.39
N GLU A 44 1.94 -5.48 -8.72
CA GLU A 44 0.52 -5.83 -8.51
C GLU A 44 -0.20 -4.79 -7.65
N MET A 45 0.48 -4.20 -6.66
CA MET A 45 -0.10 -3.12 -5.83
C MET A 45 -0.32 -1.84 -6.65
N ILE A 46 0.62 -1.50 -7.53
CA ILE A 46 0.49 -0.37 -8.45
C ILE A 46 -0.67 -0.60 -9.42
N GLN A 47 -0.77 -1.79 -10.01
CA GLN A 47 -1.89 -2.14 -10.90
C GLN A 47 -3.24 -2.08 -10.18
N LEU A 48 -3.29 -2.56 -8.92
CA LEU A 48 -4.49 -2.46 -8.11
C LEU A 48 -4.89 -1.00 -7.88
N PHE A 49 -3.93 -0.13 -7.54
CA PHE A 49 -4.20 1.31 -7.43
C PHE A 49 -4.78 1.87 -8.74
N HIS A 50 -4.16 1.60 -9.89
CA HIS A 50 -4.65 2.11 -11.18
C HIS A 50 -6.04 1.62 -11.54
N LYS A 51 -6.41 0.40 -11.14
CA LYS A 51 -7.75 -0.15 -11.33
C LYS A 51 -8.80 0.57 -10.47
N LEU A 52 -8.41 1.00 -9.27
CA LEU A 52 -9.29 1.66 -8.30
C LEU A 52 -9.33 3.18 -8.48
N LYS A 53 -8.30 3.76 -9.10
CA LYS A 53 -8.16 5.19 -9.32
C LYS A 53 -9.26 5.74 -10.22
N GLU A 54 -9.88 6.82 -9.80
CA GLU A 54 -10.74 7.62 -10.66
C GLU A 54 -9.87 8.47 -11.62
N PRO A 55 -10.10 8.41 -12.94
CA PRO A 55 -9.31 9.18 -13.90
C PRO A 55 -9.39 10.69 -13.69
N ALA A 56 -10.56 11.19 -13.27
CA ALA A 56 -10.83 12.62 -13.12
C ALA A 56 -10.09 13.26 -11.93
N THR A 57 -9.98 12.53 -10.83
CA THR A 57 -9.44 13.07 -9.57
C THR A 57 -8.00 12.61 -9.31
N GLY A 58 -7.63 11.44 -9.83
CA GLY A 58 -6.34 10.82 -9.53
C GLY A 58 -6.28 10.10 -8.18
N TYR A 59 -7.38 10.06 -7.43
CA TYR A 59 -7.50 9.34 -6.17
C TYR A 59 -8.27 8.03 -6.36
N VAL A 60 -8.14 7.10 -5.42
CA VAL A 60 -8.95 5.87 -5.44
C VAL A 60 -10.40 6.16 -5.08
N ASP A 61 -11.30 5.42 -5.71
CA ASP A 61 -12.70 5.29 -5.29
C ASP A 61 -12.74 4.48 -3.98
N ILE A 62 -13.23 5.09 -2.90
CA ILE A 62 -13.24 4.47 -1.56
C ILE A 62 -14.13 3.22 -1.52
N GLY A 63 -15.26 3.21 -2.24
CA GLY A 63 -16.16 2.06 -2.28
C GLY A 63 -15.53 0.88 -2.99
N LYS A 64 -14.96 1.11 -4.18
CA LYS A 64 -14.22 0.06 -4.90
C LYS A 64 -13.00 -0.43 -4.13
N THR A 65 -12.36 0.48 -3.37
CA THR A 65 -11.21 0.12 -2.55
C THR A 65 -11.63 -0.77 -1.39
N PHE A 66 -12.74 -0.46 -0.72
CA PHE A 66 -13.33 -1.34 0.30
C PHE A 66 -13.56 -2.75 -0.25
N ASP A 67 -14.24 -2.87 -1.40
CA ASP A 67 -14.51 -4.16 -2.04
C ASP A 67 -13.22 -4.90 -2.40
N ALA A 68 -12.21 -4.21 -2.92
CA ALA A 68 -10.93 -4.81 -3.22
C ALA A 68 -10.23 -5.35 -1.95
N LEU A 69 -10.27 -4.60 -0.85
CA LEU A 69 -9.62 -4.98 0.41
C LEU A 69 -10.24 -6.23 1.05
N THR A 70 -11.52 -6.52 0.83
CA THR A 70 -12.15 -7.79 1.28
C THR A 70 -11.48 -9.03 0.67
N HIS A 71 -10.82 -8.87 -0.49
CA HIS A 71 -10.13 -9.95 -1.19
C HIS A 71 -8.63 -10.00 -0.90
N VAL A 72 -8.07 -9.00 -0.21
CA VAL A 72 -6.65 -8.91 0.11
C VAL A 72 -6.34 -9.73 1.36
N ASP A 73 -5.29 -10.56 1.28
CA ASP A 73 -4.73 -11.20 2.47
C ASP A 73 -3.78 -10.25 3.22
N SER A 74 -3.95 -10.21 4.54
CA SER A 74 -3.09 -9.58 5.54
C SER A 74 -2.22 -10.61 6.26
N GLY A 75 -1.36 -10.15 7.18
CA GLY A 75 -0.54 -11.02 8.03
C GLY A 75 -1.35 -11.99 8.91
N LYS A 76 -2.62 -11.69 9.20
CA LYS A 76 -3.57 -12.58 9.91
C LYS A 76 -4.53 -13.36 9.00
N GLY A 77 -4.43 -13.21 7.68
CA GLY A 77 -5.44 -13.71 6.73
C GLY A 77 -6.40 -12.61 6.28
N LYS A 78 -7.71 -12.90 6.16
CA LYS A 78 -8.68 -11.90 5.70
C LYS A 78 -8.95 -10.83 6.76
N LEU A 79 -9.08 -9.58 6.32
CA LEU A 79 -9.56 -8.49 7.16
C LEU A 79 -11.07 -8.59 7.35
N THR A 80 -11.56 -8.12 8.51
CA THR A 80 -12.99 -7.89 8.72
C THR A 80 -13.41 -6.56 8.10
N GLU A 81 -14.71 -6.38 7.88
CA GLU A 81 -15.25 -5.11 7.36
C GLU A 81 -14.87 -3.92 8.25
N ASP A 82 -14.99 -4.06 9.57
CA ASP A 82 -14.63 -3.01 10.54
C ASP A 82 -13.15 -2.62 10.45
N GLU A 83 -12.26 -3.59 10.24
CA GLU A 83 -10.83 -3.32 10.07
C GLU A 83 -10.56 -2.61 8.76
N ILE A 84 -11.22 -3.01 7.68
CA ILE A 84 -11.10 -2.34 6.37
C ILE A 84 -11.57 -0.89 6.49
N VAL A 85 -12.72 -0.65 7.14
CA VAL A 85 -13.21 0.72 7.42
C VAL A 85 -12.17 1.51 8.20
N THR A 86 -11.59 0.91 9.24
CA THR A 86 -10.57 1.56 10.07
C THR A 86 -9.31 1.92 9.26
N PHE A 87 -8.83 1.02 8.41
CA PHE A 87 -7.69 1.29 7.52
C PHE A 87 -8.02 2.41 6.53
N LEU A 88 -9.19 2.40 5.91
CA LEU A 88 -9.59 3.44 4.96
C LEU A 88 -9.72 4.80 5.63
N GLN A 89 -10.35 4.86 6.81
CA GLN A 89 -10.51 6.10 7.57
C GLN A 89 -9.17 6.67 8.05
N THR A 90 -8.30 5.83 8.60
CA THR A 90 -6.97 6.27 9.06
C THR A 90 -6.04 6.66 7.91
N THR A 91 -6.24 6.08 6.73
CA THR A 91 -5.45 6.40 5.53
C THR A 91 -5.93 7.67 4.85
N ALA A 92 -7.25 7.83 4.69
CA ALA A 92 -7.84 9.01 4.06
C ALA A 92 -7.79 10.25 4.95
N GLY A 93 -7.73 10.09 6.28
CA GLY A 93 -7.65 11.18 7.24
C GLY A 93 -8.70 12.29 7.00
N ASP A 94 -8.28 13.54 7.20
CA ASP A 94 -9.14 14.70 6.99
C ASP A 94 -9.36 15.03 5.50
N SER A 95 -8.46 14.61 4.62
CA SER A 95 -8.58 14.88 3.18
C SER A 95 -9.68 14.06 2.52
N LYS A 96 -10.08 12.94 3.14
CA LYS A 96 -11.06 11.97 2.59
C LYS A 96 -10.67 11.43 1.21
N THR A 97 -9.40 11.53 0.85
CA THR A 97 -8.84 11.08 -0.43
C THR A 97 -7.60 10.23 -0.18
N ILE A 98 -7.35 9.29 -1.09
CA ILE A 98 -6.18 8.41 -1.03
C ILE A 98 -5.50 8.43 -2.40
N ASP A 99 -4.29 8.99 -2.44
CA ASP A 99 -3.40 8.98 -3.61
C ASP A 99 -2.52 7.72 -3.63
N LEU A 100 -1.64 7.61 -4.64
CA LEU A 100 -0.80 6.42 -4.81
C LEU A 100 0.13 6.19 -3.61
N HIS A 101 0.79 7.23 -3.12
CA HIS A 101 1.73 7.10 -1.99
C HIS A 101 1.01 6.64 -0.73
N THR A 102 -0.12 7.27 -0.41
CA THR A 102 -0.93 6.96 0.77
C THR A 102 -1.55 5.56 0.65
N PHE A 103 -1.98 5.17 -0.55
CA PHE A 103 -2.47 3.82 -0.85
C PHE A 103 -1.39 2.74 -0.62
N LEU A 104 -0.18 2.95 -1.15
CA LEU A 104 0.92 1.99 -0.99
C LEU A 104 1.34 1.84 0.47
N ASN A 105 1.32 2.92 1.24
CA ASN A 105 1.58 2.88 2.68
C ASN A 105 0.50 2.05 3.41
N MET A 106 -0.78 2.29 3.11
CA MET A 106 -1.89 1.48 3.64
C MET A 106 -1.73 0.00 3.31
N MET A 107 -1.46 -0.33 2.05
CA MET A 107 -1.28 -1.73 1.61
C MET A 107 -0.11 -2.40 2.33
N SER A 108 1.00 -1.68 2.52
CA SER A 108 2.16 -2.18 3.26
C SER A 108 1.82 -2.48 4.72
N ARG A 109 1.04 -1.61 5.38
CA ARG A 109 0.54 -1.82 6.75
C ARG A 109 -0.42 -3.00 6.84
N ILE A 110 -1.33 -3.16 5.87
CA ILE A 110 -2.26 -4.30 5.80
C ILE A 110 -1.48 -5.61 5.67
N LYS A 111 -0.43 -5.67 4.85
CA LYS A 111 0.35 -6.91 4.65
C LYS A 111 1.02 -7.43 5.91
N ILE A 112 1.41 -6.57 6.84
CA ILE A 112 2.01 -6.95 8.12
C ILE A 112 1.00 -7.05 9.27
N TYR A 113 -0.26 -6.71 9.04
CA TYR A 113 -1.26 -6.69 10.09
C TYR A 113 -1.61 -8.09 10.57
N THR A 114 -1.37 -8.38 11.85
CA THR A 114 -1.61 -9.68 12.48
C THR A 114 -2.81 -9.71 13.45
N GLY A 115 -3.63 -8.66 13.49
CA GLY A 115 -4.77 -8.53 14.41
C GLY A 115 -4.38 -7.85 15.72
N GLY A 116 -5.15 -6.81 16.08
CA GLY A 116 -4.94 -6.00 17.28
C GLY A 116 -4.84 -4.51 16.95
N LEU A 117 -5.83 -3.75 17.42
CA LEU A 117 -5.71 -2.34 17.79
C LEU A 117 -5.94 -2.25 19.30
#